data_AF-A0A524PS33-F1
#
_entry.id   AF-A0A524PS33-F1
#
_cell.length_a   1.000
_cell.length_b   1.000
_cell.length_c   1.000
_cell.angle_alpha   90.00
_cell.angle_beta   90.00
_cell.angle_gamma   90.00
#
_symmetry.space_group_name_H-M   'P 1'
#
loop_
_entity.id
_entity.type
_entity.pdbx_description
1 polymer ?
#
loop_
_entity_poly.entity_id
_entity_poly.type
_entity_poly.pdbx_seq_one_letter_code
_entity_poly.pdbx_strand_id
1 'polypeptide(L)'
;MTDHLGKIGLVCLIIAGIALLAWGEYEHDWMLTLALITGGVGLLAGSVEILLAQRGRPLQGVGRWYEEWGIALYPWSFVFLFVGLGLFTVGLLRSLGWSASFSAYLARRPGAALIVGGLVMAGSGAATVIGPISWRDSPWDLLLRLPARLLGGLMAIAGLAAVILGLFETISPAGFDQWLAATLGPFAPPW
;
A
#
# COMPACT_ATOMS: atom_id res chain seq x y z
N MET A 1 3.73 -26.12 5.08
CA MET A 1 3.49 -24.95 5.96
C MET A 1 3.06 -23.71 5.19
N THR A 2 3.59 -23.44 3.99
CA THR A 2 3.24 -22.26 3.17
C THR A 2 1.81 -22.31 2.59
N ASP A 3 1.29 -23.48 2.19
CA ASP A 3 -0.08 -23.64 1.64
C ASP A 3 -1.22 -23.16 2.54
N HIS A 4 -0.96 -22.98 3.84
CA HIS A 4 -1.99 -22.50 4.77
C HIS A 4 -2.11 -20.99 4.75
N LEU A 5 -1.04 -20.24 4.44
CA LEU A 5 -1.06 -18.78 4.45
C LEU A 5 -1.91 -18.21 3.31
N GLY A 6 -1.82 -18.76 2.10
CA GLY A 6 -2.67 -18.32 0.99
C GLY A 6 -4.14 -18.63 1.19
N LYS A 7 -4.45 -19.80 1.78
CA LYS A 7 -5.82 -20.18 2.14
C LYS A 7 -6.38 -19.26 3.22
N ILE A 8 -5.59 -18.96 4.25
CA ILE A 8 -5.95 -17.98 5.29
C ILE A 8 -6.17 -16.61 4.65
N GLY A 9 -5.27 -16.18 3.77
CA GLY A 9 -5.34 -14.91 3.06
C GLY A 9 -6.65 -14.76 2.27
N LEU A 10 -6.97 -15.76 1.46
CA LEU A 10 -8.19 -15.81 0.67
C LEU A 10 -9.45 -15.81 1.54
N VAL A 11 -9.49 -16.63 2.59
CA VAL A 11 -10.64 -16.69 3.52
C VAL A 11 -10.84 -15.33 4.20
N CYS A 12 -9.76 -14.70 4.66
CA CYS A 12 -9.79 -13.38 5.26
C CYS A 12 -10.32 -12.31 4.30
N LEU A 13 -9.91 -12.33 3.02
CA LEU A 13 -10.43 -11.40 2.00
C LEU A 13 -11.91 -11.63 1.69
N ILE A 14 -12.37 -12.89 1.67
CA ILE A 14 -13.79 -13.22 1.49
C ILE A 14 -14.61 -12.67 2.66
N ILE A 15 -14.17 -12.91 3.89
CA ILE A 15 -14.83 -12.38 5.09
C ILE A 15 -14.87 -10.85 5.05
N ALA A 16 -13.78 -10.21 4.64
CA ALA A 16 -13.71 -8.76 4.50
C ALA A 16 -14.71 -8.22 3.47
N GLY A 17 -14.81 -8.88 2.31
CA GLY A 17 -15.78 -8.53 1.28
C GLY A 17 -17.22 -8.66 1.76
N ILE A 18 -17.56 -9.76 2.44
CA ILE A 18 -18.89 -9.97 3.03
C ILE A 18 -19.19 -8.88 4.07
N ALA A 19 -18.23 -8.55 4.93
CA ALA A 19 -18.39 -7.53 5.95
C ALA A 19 -18.55 -6.12 5.35
N LEU A 20 -17.88 -5.80 4.25
CA LEU A 20 -18.06 -4.53 3.51
C LEU A 20 -19.45 -4.43 2.88
N LEU A 21 -19.91 -5.51 2.24
CA LEU A 21 -21.24 -5.56 1.64
C LEU A 21 -22.32 -5.40 2.72
N ALA A 22 -22.18 -6.12 3.84
CA ALA A 22 -23.09 -5.98 4.96
C ALA A 22 -23.04 -4.57 5.57
N TRP A 23 -21.86 -3.95 5.66
CA TRP A 23 -21.76 -2.57 6.13
C TRP A 23 -22.48 -1.59 5.20
N GLY A 24 -22.40 -1.76 3.89
CA GLY A 24 -23.12 -0.91 2.93
C GLY A 24 -24.64 -0.96 3.07
N GLU A 25 -25.19 -2.09 3.52
CA GLU A 25 -26.64 -2.30 3.70
C GLU A 25 -27.13 -1.90 5.10
N TYR A 26 -26.34 -2.21 6.14
CA TYR A 26 -26.78 -2.06 7.54
C TYR A 26 -26.12 -0.89 8.28
N GLU A 27 -25.07 -0.28 7.70
CA GLU A 27 -24.28 0.83 8.25
C GLU A 27 -23.72 0.58 9.67
N HIS A 28 -23.62 -0.69 10.08
CA HIS A 28 -23.13 -1.01 11.43
C HIS A 28 -21.61 -0.86 11.53
N ASP A 29 -21.19 0.05 12.42
CA ASP A 29 -19.79 0.45 12.56
C ASP A 29 -18.79 -0.69 12.83
N TRP A 30 -19.23 -1.76 13.48
CA TRP A 30 -18.40 -2.93 13.78
C TRP A 30 -18.12 -3.80 12.54
N MET A 31 -19.01 -3.78 11.55
CA MET A 31 -18.85 -4.52 10.28
C MET A 31 -17.72 -3.92 9.44
N LEU A 32 -17.65 -2.58 9.38
CA LEU A 32 -16.53 -1.88 8.76
C LEU A 32 -15.21 -2.22 9.48
N THR A 33 -15.20 -2.21 10.81
CA THR A 33 -14.01 -2.59 11.60
C THR A 33 -13.57 -4.03 11.30
N LEU A 34 -14.51 -4.98 11.25
CA LEU A 34 -14.24 -6.36 10.91
C LEU A 34 -13.65 -6.49 9.50
N ALA A 35 -14.21 -5.77 8.53
CA ALA A 35 -13.71 -5.76 7.16
C ALA A 35 -12.28 -5.24 7.04
N LEU A 36 -11.96 -4.14 7.73
CA LEU A 36 -10.63 -3.55 7.73
C LEU A 36 -9.59 -4.50 8.33
N ILE A 37 -9.90 -5.11 9.47
CA ILE A 37 -8.99 -6.06 10.14
C ILE A 37 -8.80 -7.32 9.29
N THR A 38 -9.88 -7.95 8.85
CA THR A 38 -9.81 -9.20 8.09
C THR A 38 -9.21 -8.99 6.70
N GLY A 39 -9.57 -7.90 6.01
CA GLY A 39 -8.98 -7.54 4.73
C GLY A 39 -7.48 -7.24 4.87
N GLY A 40 -7.11 -6.53 5.93
CA GLY A 40 -5.72 -6.24 6.28
C GLY A 40 -4.88 -7.51 6.47
N VAL A 41 -5.36 -8.44 7.31
CA VAL A 41 -4.73 -9.74 7.54
C VAL A 41 -4.65 -10.56 6.24
N GLY A 42 -5.70 -10.52 5.43
CA GLY A 42 -5.76 -11.23 4.15
C GLY A 42 -4.64 -10.83 3.19
N LEU A 43 -4.48 -9.51 3.02
CA LEU A 43 -3.42 -8.95 2.16
C LEU A 43 -2.02 -9.18 2.74
N LEU A 44 -1.84 -9.07 4.06
CA LEU A 44 -0.58 -9.38 4.73
C LEU A 44 -0.15 -10.85 4.52
N ALA A 45 -1.08 -11.79 4.75
CA ALA A 45 -0.81 -13.21 4.61
C ALA A 45 -0.44 -13.59 3.17
N GLY A 46 -1.20 -13.08 2.19
CA GLY A 46 -0.88 -13.28 0.77
C GLY A 46 0.48 -12.69 0.39
N SER A 47 0.81 -11.50 0.88
CA SER A 47 2.09 -10.86 0.57
C SER A 47 3.28 -11.60 1.17
N VAL A 48 3.17 -12.06 2.41
CA VAL A 48 4.21 -12.86 3.07
C VAL A 48 4.40 -14.19 2.35
N GLU A 49 3.32 -14.83 1.92
CA GLU A 49 3.40 -16.06 1.12
C GLU A 49 4.14 -15.82 -0.19
N ILE A 50 3.85 -14.73 -0.90
CA ILE A 50 4.53 -14.39 -2.16
C ILE A 50 6.04 -14.15 -1.92
N LEU A 51 6.40 -13.49 -0.81
CA LEU A 51 7.81 -13.30 -0.44
C LEU A 51 8.51 -14.62 -0.06
N LEU A 52 7.80 -15.56 0.59
CA LEU A 52 8.35 -16.85 1.02
C LEU A 52 8.52 -17.85 -0.13
N ALA A 53 7.59 -17.86 -1.08
CA ALA A 53 7.64 -18.72 -2.26
C ALA A 53 8.90 -18.47 -3.11
N GLN A 54 9.38 -17.22 -3.11
CA GLN A 54 10.57 -16.78 -3.84
C GLN A 54 11.90 -17.33 -3.28
N ARG A 55 11.95 -17.84 -2.03
CA ARG A 55 13.17 -18.42 -1.42
C ARG A 55 13.46 -19.86 -1.85
N GLY A 56 13.01 -20.26 -3.04
CA GLY A 56 13.34 -21.57 -3.63
C GLY A 56 12.44 -22.73 -3.21
N ARG A 57 11.20 -22.47 -2.77
CA ARG A 57 10.20 -23.52 -2.55
C ARG A 57 9.09 -23.38 -3.60
N PRO A 58 9.09 -24.19 -4.68
CA PRO A 58 8.04 -24.15 -5.68
C PRO A 58 6.69 -24.50 -5.03
N LEU A 59 5.77 -23.54 -5.00
CA LEU A 59 4.38 -23.73 -4.58
C LEU A 59 3.56 -24.23 -5.77
N GLN A 60 2.95 -25.41 -5.62
CA GLN A 60 2.19 -26.08 -6.69
C GLN A 60 0.82 -25.44 -7.02
N GLY A 61 0.41 -24.35 -6.35
CA GLY A 61 -0.88 -23.67 -6.59
C GLY A 61 -0.81 -22.32 -7.32
N VAL A 62 0.31 -21.59 -7.18
CA VAL A 62 0.50 -20.22 -7.73
C VAL A 62 1.65 -20.17 -8.75
N GLY A 63 2.40 -21.27 -8.90
CA GLY A 63 3.61 -21.35 -9.73
C GLY A 63 3.45 -20.90 -11.18
N ARG A 64 2.28 -21.11 -11.81
CA ARG A 64 2.02 -20.66 -13.19
C ARG A 64 1.98 -19.14 -13.33
N TRP A 65 1.32 -18.46 -12.39
CA TRP A 65 1.28 -16.99 -12.36
C TRP A 65 2.66 -16.41 -12.03
N TYR A 66 3.47 -17.15 -11.29
CA TYR A 66 4.86 -16.78 -11.00
C TYR A 66 5.79 -16.94 -12.20
N GLU A 67 5.64 -18.00 -12.98
CA GLU A 67 6.39 -18.20 -14.22
C GLU A 67 6.05 -17.11 -15.26
N GLU A 68 4.79 -16.68 -15.34
CA GLU A 68 4.36 -15.62 -16.26
C GLU A 68 4.74 -14.20 -15.80
N TRP A 69 4.60 -13.89 -14.51
CA TRP A 69 4.75 -12.51 -14.00
C TRP A 69 6.10 -12.23 -13.32
N GLY A 70 6.85 -13.26 -12.94
CA GLY A 70 8.25 -13.18 -12.48
C GLY A 70 8.51 -12.14 -11.37
N ILE A 71 9.60 -11.38 -11.51
CA ILE A 71 10.03 -10.32 -10.57
C ILE A 71 8.96 -9.24 -10.35
N ALA A 72 8.01 -9.07 -11.27
CA ALA A 72 6.95 -8.09 -11.15
C ALA A 72 5.95 -8.40 -10.02
N LEU A 73 5.98 -9.57 -9.39
CA LEU A 73 5.18 -9.89 -8.20
C LEU A 73 5.72 -9.28 -6.90
N TYR A 74 7.04 -9.02 -6.80
CA TYR A 74 7.64 -8.40 -5.60
C TYR A 74 6.99 -7.06 -5.19
N PRO A 75 6.84 -6.09 -6.10
CA PRO A 75 6.35 -4.76 -5.77
C PRO A 75 4.88 -4.81 -5.37
N TRP A 76 4.09 -5.61 -6.08
CA TRP A 76 2.70 -5.85 -5.73
C TRP A 76 2.57 -6.52 -4.36
N SER A 77 3.47 -7.43 -4.01
CA SER A 77 3.50 -8.00 -2.64
C SER A 77 3.78 -6.95 -1.60
N PHE A 78 4.72 -6.03 -1.85
CA PHE A 78 4.96 -4.93 -0.92
C PHE A 78 3.75 -4.01 -0.84
N VAL A 79 3.15 -3.64 -1.97
CA VAL A 79 1.91 -2.85 -1.99
C VAL A 79 0.82 -3.52 -1.15
N PHE A 80 0.54 -4.79 -1.39
CA PHE A 80 -0.46 -5.54 -0.62
C PHE A 80 -0.08 -5.66 0.85
N LEU A 81 1.20 -5.82 1.17
CA LEU A 81 1.68 -5.87 2.56
C LEU A 81 1.41 -4.55 3.27
N PHE A 82 1.75 -3.42 2.64
CA PHE A 82 1.56 -2.10 3.23
C PHE A 82 0.10 -1.68 3.28
N VAL A 83 -0.67 -1.95 2.22
CA VAL A 83 -2.12 -1.74 2.22
C VAL A 83 -2.77 -2.59 3.30
N GLY A 84 -2.37 -3.86 3.41
CA GLY A 84 -2.84 -4.78 4.43
C GLY A 84 -2.54 -4.28 5.85
N LEU A 85 -1.31 -3.85 6.09
CA LEU A 85 -0.89 -3.25 7.36
C LEU A 85 -1.67 -1.97 7.67
N GLY A 86 -1.92 -1.12 6.66
CA GLY A 86 -2.69 0.10 6.79
C GLY A 86 -4.14 -0.18 7.20
N LEU A 87 -4.83 -1.07 6.47
CA LEU A 87 -6.20 -1.48 6.78
C LEU A 87 -6.29 -2.11 8.16
N PHE A 88 -5.35 -2.99 8.51
CA PHE A 88 -5.28 -3.61 9.83
C PHE A 88 -5.10 -2.56 10.93
N THR A 89 -4.18 -1.61 10.76
CA THR A 89 -3.90 -0.56 11.74
C THR A 89 -5.11 0.35 11.93
N VAL A 90 -5.77 0.75 10.84
CA VAL A 90 -7.00 1.57 10.90
C VAL A 90 -8.12 0.80 11.61
N GLY A 91 -8.32 -0.46 11.27
CA GLY A 91 -9.31 -1.33 11.93
C GLY A 91 -9.02 -1.49 13.43
N LEU A 92 -7.76 -1.72 13.81
CA LEU A 92 -7.33 -1.83 15.20
C LEU A 92 -7.59 -0.53 15.97
N LEU A 93 -7.16 0.62 15.43
CA LEU A 93 -7.39 1.92 16.05
C LEU A 93 -8.87 2.24 16.23
N ARG A 94 -9.70 1.85 15.26
CA ARG A 94 -11.15 1.99 15.35
C ARG A 94 -11.73 1.10 16.44
N SER A 95 -11.28 -0.14 16.56
CA SER A 95 -11.72 -1.07 17.62
C SER A 95 -11.38 -0.58 19.03
N LEU A 96 -10.28 0.17 19.18
CA LEU A 96 -9.86 0.80 20.43
C LEU A 96 -10.54 2.15 20.71
N GLY A 97 -11.40 2.65 19.81
CA GLY A 97 -12.02 3.97 19.93
C GLY A 97 -11.04 5.14 19.74
N TRP A 98 -9.87 4.89 19.14
CA TRP A 98 -8.79 5.88 18.96
C TRP A 98 -8.78 6.51 17.58
N SER A 99 -9.72 6.18 16.70
CA SER A 99 -9.78 6.66 15.32
C SER A 99 -9.81 8.20 15.23
N ALA A 100 -10.61 8.86 16.06
CA ALA A 100 -10.70 10.32 16.08
C ALA A 100 -9.36 10.96 16.52
N SER A 101 -8.80 10.51 17.64
CA SER A 101 -7.52 11.01 18.16
C SER A 101 -6.36 10.77 17.19
N PHE A 102 -6.32 9.60 16.56
CA PHE A 102 -5.29 9.26 15.57
C PHE A 102 -5.43 10.09 14.29
N SER A 103 -6.66 10.27 13.78
CA SER A 103 -6.90 11.13 12.62
C SER A 103 -6.54 12.59 12.90
N ALA A 104 -6.88 13.10 14.09
CA ALA A 104 -6.50 14.44 14.52
C ALA A 104 -4.99 14.58 14.69
N TYR A 105 -4.31 13.53 15.18
CA TYR A 105 -2.86 13.49 15.26
C TYR A 105 -2.22 13.52 13.88
N LEU A 106 -2.63 12.64 12.95
CA LEU A 106 -2.10 12.61 11.58
C LEU A 106 -2.39 13.90 10.80
N ALA A 107 -3.55 14.52 11.02
CA ALA A 107 -3.88 15.80 10.41
C ALA A 107 -2.96 16.93 10.88
N ARG A 108 -2.48 16.86 12.13
CA ARG A 108 -1.55 17.84 12.69
C ARG A 108 -0.09 17.51 12.36
N ARG A 109 0.25 16.23 12.27
CA ARG A 109 1.61 15.74 12.11
C ARG A 109 1.68 14.63 11.04
N PRO A 110 1.62 14.99 9.75
CA PRO A 110 1.48 14.02 8.67
C PRO A 110 2.78 13.29 8.31
N GLY A 111 3.94 13.67 8.86
CA GLY A 111 5.24 13.23 8.34
C GLY A 111 5.49 11.74 8.48
N ALA A 112 5.03 11.10 9.56
CA ALA A 112 5.10 9.65 9.66
C ALA A 112 4.31 8.96 8.54
N ALA A 113 3.11 9.46 8.22
CA ALA A 113 2.31 8.95 7.11
C ALA A 113 2.93 9.26 5.75
N LEU A 114 3.54 10.44 5.57
CA LEU A 114 4.24 10.82 4.35
C LEU A 114 5.50 9.97 4.11
N ILE A 115 6.26 9.64 5.15
CA ILE A 115 7.43 8.76 5.06
C ILE A 115 6.99 7.36 4.65
N VAL A 116 6.02 6.77 5.37
CA VAL A 116 5.57 5.40 5.08
C VAL A 116 4.92 5.34 3.70
N GLY A 117 3.93 6.18 3.41
CA GLY A 117 3.26 6.23 2.12
C GLY A 117 4.23 6.54 0.97
N GLY A 118 5.17 7.46 1.19
CA GLY A 118 6.18 7.84 0.24
C GLY A 118 7.15 6.69 -0.10
N LEU A 119 7.61 5.93 0.89
CA LEU A 119 8.45 4.74 0.67
C LEU A 119 7.72 3.67 -0.14
N VAL A 120 6.44 3.43 0.16
CA VAL A 120 5.61 2.48 -0.60
C VAL A 120 5.45 2.91 -2.04
N MET A 121 5.11 4.17 -2.27
CA MET A 121 4.93 4.74 -3.61
C MET A 121 6.26 4.74 -4.38
N ALA A 122 7.36 5.08 -3.72
CA ALA A 122 8.71 5.07 -4.29
C ALA A 122 9.13 3.67 -4.73
N GLY A 123 8.98 2.67 -3.85
CA GLY A 123 9.31 1.28 -4.15
C GLY A 123 8.46 0.70 -5.29
N SER A 124 7.16 0.99 -5.28
CA SER A 124 6.23 0.53 -6.32
C SER A 124 6.54 1.16 -7.68
N GLY A 125 6.82 2.47 -7.70
CA GLY A 125 7.21 3.20 -8.90
C GLY A 125 8.52 2.69 -9.47
N ALA A 126 9.56 2.57 -8.64
CA ALA A 126 10.88 2.07 -9.05
C ALA A 126 10.78 0.66 -9.64
N ALA A 127 10.00 -0.21 -9.02
CA ALA A 127 9.80 -1.54 -9.54
C ALA A 127 9.05 -1.59 -10.87
N THR A 128 8.06 -0.72 -11.06
CA THR A 128 7.33 -0.59 -12.34
C THR A 128 8.28 -0.13 -13.46
N VAL A 129 9.24 0.74 -13.14
CA VAL A 129 10.27 1.20 -14.08
C VAL A 129 11.21 0.05 -14.46
N ILE A 130 11.67 -0.72 -13.47
CA ILE A 130 12.58 -1.86 -13.68
C ILE A 130 11.91 -2.95 -14.52
N GLY A 131 10.63 -3.25 -14.24
CA GLY A 131 9.82 -4.22 -14.98
C GLY A 131 10.36 -5.66 -14.93
N PRO A 132 9.58 -6.65 -15.40
CA PRO A 132 10.04 -8.03 -15.51
C PRO A 132 11.08 -8.19 -16.64
N ILE A 133 12.19 -8.88 -16.34
CA ILE A 133 13.29 -9.13 -17.29
C ILE A 133 12.83 -10.02 -18.46
N SER A 134 11.82 -10.87 -18.24
CA SER A 134 11.34 -11.91 -19.17
C SER A 134 10.64 -11.38 -20.43
N TRP A 135 10.33 -10.10 -20.51
CA TRP A 135 9.57 -9.52 -21.62
C TRP A 135 10.48 -8.85 -22.69
N ARG A 136 11.78 -9.15 -22.72
CA ARG A 136 12.77 -8.44 -23.57
C ARG A 136 12.67 -8.77 -25.07
N ASP A 137 11.90 -9.76 -25.48
CA ASP A 137 11.99 -10.32 -26.83
C ASP A 137 10.94 -9.76 -27.82
N SER A 138 10.00 -8.92 -27.37
CA SER A 138 8.97 -8.35 -28.26
C SER A 138 9.35 -6.96 -28.78
N PRO A 139 9.27 -6.68 -30.09
CA PRO A 139 9.53 -5.34 -30.64
C PRO A 139 8.45 -4.30 -30.25
N TRP A 140 7.25 -4.77 -29.89
CA TRP A 140 6.14 -3.90 -29.41
C TRP A 140 6.26 -3.54 -27.94
N ASP A 141 7.20 -4.16 -27.25
CA ASP A 141 7.42 -4.02 -25.82
C ASP A 141 7.73 -2.58 -25.40
N LEU A 142 8.47 -1.85 -26.22
CA LEU A 142 8.83 -0.46 -25.93
C LEU A 142 7.60 0.46 -25.92
N LEU A 143 6.68 0.25 -26.87
CA LEU A 143 5.45 1.04 -27.00
C LEU A 143 4.48 0.78 -25.84
N LEU A 144 4.37 -0.47 -25.40
CA LEU A 144 3.51 -0.88 -24.29
C LEU A 144 4.11 -0.52 -22.92
N ARG A 145 5.44 -0.51 -22.80
CA ARG A 145 6.15 -0.19 -21.54
C ARG A 145 6.33 1.29 -21.30
N LEU A 146 6.44 2.12 -22.34
CA LEU A 146 6.74 3.54 -22.14
C LEU A 146 5.73 4.22 -21.21
N PRO A 147 4.40 4.03 -21.35
CA PRO A 147 3.43 4.60 -20.42
C PRO A 147 3.61 4.06 -18.99
N ALA A 148 3.82 2.76 -18.84
CA ALA A 148 4.01 2.12 -17.54
C ALA A 148 5.28 2.62 -16.83
N ARG A 149 6.38 2.79 -17.57
CA ARG A 149 7.64 3.32 -17.03
C ARG A 149 7.54 4.81 -16.69
N LEU A 150 6.85 5.59 -17.51
CA LEU A 150 6.59 7.00 -17.19
C LEU A 150 5.75 7.11 -15.92
N LEU A 151 4.67 6.34 -15.82
CA LEU A 151 3.83 6.31 -14.62
C LEU A 151 4.64 5.83 -13.40
N GLY A 152 5.41 4.75 -13.53
CA GLY A 152 6.28 4.24 -12.48
C GLY A 152 7.33 5.26 -12.05
N GLY A 153 7.94 5.98 -13.00
CA GLY A 153 8.91 7.04 -12.71
C GLY A 153 8.28 8.21 -11.98
N LEU A 154 7.11 8.67 -12.43
CA LEU A 154 6.34 9.71 -11.74
C LEU A 154 5.95 9.29 -10.31
N MET A 155 5.51 8.04 -10.13
CA MET A 155 5.23 7.50 -8.80
C MET A 155 6.48 7.44 -7.93
N ALA A 156 7.62 7.05 -8.51
CA ALA A 156 8.88 7.00 -7.78
C ALA A 156 9.30 8.38 -7.26
N ILE A 157 9.22 9.40 -8.13
CA ILE A 157 9.54 10.79 -7.81
C ILE A 157 8.57 11.34 -6.76
N ALA A 158 7.26 11.13 -6.93
CA ALA A 158 6.25 11.57 -5.98
C ALA A 158 6.44 10.92 -4.60
N GLY A 159 6.75 9.62 -4.57
CA GLY A 159 7.05 8.89 -3.35
C GLY A 159 8.28 9.44 -2.62
N LEU A 160 9.38 9.69 -3.35
CA LEU A 160 10.58 10.30 -2.79
C LEU A 160 10.32 11.71 -2.25
N ALA A 161 9.54 12.53 -2.97
CA ALA A 161 9.15 13.86 -2.51
C ALA A 161 8.34 13.78 -1.20
N ALA A 162 7.41 12.83 -1.09
CA ALA A 162 6.67 12.59 0.14
C ALA A 162 7.58 12.18 1.31
N VAL A 163 8.57 11.30 1.08
CA VAL A 163 9.56 10.93 2.11
C VAL A 163 10.35 12.15 2.57
N ILE A 164 10.84 12.98 1.65
CA ILE A 164 11.59 14.19 1.97
C ILE A 164 10.73 15.15 2.80
N LEU A 165 9.48 15.37 2.40
CA LEU A 165 8.54 16.22 3.14
C LEU A 165 8.26 15.67 4.55
N GLY A 166 8.05 14.35 4.67
CA GLY A 166 7.81 13.73 5.97
C GLY A 166 9.03 13.75 6.89
N LEU A 167 10.25 13.58 6.34
CA LEU A 167 11.49 13.76 7.08
C LEU A 167 11.68 15.22 7.53
N PHE A 168 11.37 16.18 6.66
CA PHE A 168 11.43 17.60 6.98
C PHE A 168 10.49 17.95 8.15
N GLU A 169 9.26 17.43 8.11
CA GLU A 169 8.27 17.60 9.20
C GLU A 169 8.72 16.94 10.50
N THR A 170 9.36 15.77 10.43
CA THR A 170 9.87 15.05 11.60
C THR A 170 11.06 15.76 12.26
N ILE A 171 11.97 16.33 11.46
CA ILE A 171 13.19 17.00 11.94
C ILE A 171 12.89 18.42 12.43
N SER A 172 12.05 19.17 11.71
CA SER A 172 11.72 20.55 12.03
C SER A 172 10.23 20.83 11.86
N PRO A 173 9.40 20.45 12.85
CA PRO A 173 7.95 20.63 12.78
C PRO A 173 7.55 22.09 12.57
N ALA A 174 8.18 23.02 13.29
CA ALA A 174 7.91 24.44 13.16
C ALA A 174 8.32 25.01 11.79
N GLY A 175 9.43 24.53 11.21
CA GLY A 175 9.86 24.92 9.87
C GLY A 175 8.92 24.40 8.80
N PHE A 176 8.42 23.18 8.96
CA PHE A 176 7.41 22.60 8.07
C PHE A 176 6.11 23.40 8.11
N ASP A 177 5.62 23.75 9.30
CA ASP A 177 4.40 24.55 9.48
C ASP A 177 4.51 25.92 8.77
N GLN A 178 5.67 26.59 8.89
CA GLN A 178 5.95 27.86 8.20
C GLN A 178 6.02 27.71 6.68
N TRP A 179 6.73 26.68 6.20
CA TRP A 179 6.84 26.40 4.77
C TRP A 179 5.47 26.06 4.16
N LEU A 180 4.67 25.27 4.87
CA LEU A 180 3.32 24.89 4.45
C LEU A 180 2.41 26.13 4.35
N ALA A 181 2.45 27.00 5.36
CA ALA A 181 1.72 28.27 5.34
C ALA A 181 2.15 29.18 4.19
N ALA A 182 3.45 29.26 3.89
CA ALA A 182 3.95 30.07 2.77
C ALA A 182 3.56 29.49 1.39
N THR A 183 3.58 28.16 1.25
CA THR A 183 3.36 27.48 -0.03
C THR A 183 1.88 27.29 -0.35
N LEU A 184 1.08 26.90 0.64
CA LEU A 184 -0.34 26.61 0.48
C LEU A 184 -1.25 27.73 0.97
N GLY A 185 -0.75 28.69 1.76
CA GLY A 185 -1.53 29.82 2.26
C GLY A 185 -2.31 30.58 1.17
N PRO A 186 -1.74 30.82 -0.04
CA PRO A 186 -2.48 31.46 -1.13
C PRO A 186 -3.66 30.63 -1.66
N PHE A 187 -3.68 29.32 -1.42
CA PHE A 187 -4.70 28.37 -1.88
C PHE A 187 -5.60 27.88 -0.74
N ALA A 188 -5.30 28.25 0.51
CA ALA A 188 -6.11 27.87 1.65
C ALA A 188 -7.49 28.55 1.52
N PRO A 189 -8.59 27.79 1.65
CA PRO A 189 -9.92 28.39 1.62
C PRO A 189 -10.06 29.42 2.76
N PRO A 190 -10.78 30.53 2.54
CA PRO A 190 -11.09 31.49 3.61
C PRO A 190 -12.14 30.84 4.50
N TRP A 191 -11.71 30.22 5.59
CA TRP A 191 -12.58 29.78 6.69
C TRP A 191 -12.33 30.64 7.91
#